data_AF-A0A3C0TKI4-F1
#
_entry.id   AF-A0A3C0TKI4-F1
#
_cell.length_a   1.000
_cell.length_b   1.000
_cell.length_c   1.000
_cell.angle_alpha   90.00
_cell.angle_beta   90.00
_cell.angle_gamma   90.00
#
_symmetry.space_group_name_H-M   'P 1'
#
loop_
_entity.id
_entity.type
_entity.pdbx_description
1 polymer ?
#
loop_
_entity_poly.entity_id
_entity_poly.type
_entity_poly.pdbx_seq_one_letter_code
_entity_poly.pdbx_strand_id
1 'polypeptide(L)'
;MVTSYELQVACADEEIMTKMKGNYLNLLICGCIGMLILLVPTSLVLAETIDDIRVLKISPQDQRAAVKLSDGEMVIIKVGSVLRVAGDGLRVVSEQKKKKRVAGYEVRVKDIAAGRVVFEERKDRKSLPERVVIRVAGSGKQRVERLKKVKKKQPTMQSVRQKNTNTKKK
;
A
#
# COMPACT_ATOMS: atom_id res chain seq x y z
N MET A 1 62.44 -30.04 49.31
CA MET A 1 62.07 -30.93 48.19
C MET A 1 60.57 -30.80 47.99
N VAL A 2 60.14 -29.87 47.13
CA VAL A 2 58.72 -29.70 46.79
C VAL A 2 58.44 -30.71 45.68
N THR A 3 57.54 -31.63 45.98
CA THR A 3 57.18 -32.77 45.15
C THR A 3 56.48 -32.30 43.89
N SER A 4 57.01 -32.70 42.72
CA SER A 4 56.58 -32.34 41.36
C SER A 4 55.10 -32.62 41.03
N TYR A 5 54.37 -33.28 41.93
CA TYR A 5 52.96 -33.65 41.78
C TYR A 5 52.00 -32.47 42.07
N GLU A 6 52.37 -31.52 42.94
CA GLU A 6 51.53 -30.36 43.30
C GLU A 6 51.43 -29.35 42.15
N LEU A 7 52.48 -29.19 41.34
CA LEU A 7 52.48 -28.27 40.21
C LEU A 7 51.60 -28.75 39.04
N GLN A 8 51.36 -30.07 38.94
CA GLN A 8 50.62 -30.67 37.83
C GLN A 8 49.10 -30.55 38.02
N VAL A 9 48.62 -30.50 39.28
CA VAL A 9 47.20 -30.32 39.60
C VAL A 9 46.75 -28.88 39.35
N ALA A 10 47.60 -27.89 39.66
CA ALA A 10 47.29 -26.47 39.41
C ALA A 10 47.20 -26.12 37.91
N CYS A 11 48.00 -26.74 37.05
CA CYS A 11 47.94 -26.51 35.59
C CYS A 11 46.69 -27.12 34.94
N ALA A 12 46.11 -28.19 35.50
CA ALA A 12 44.92 -28.82 34.93
C ALA A 12 43.63 -28.00 35.18
N ASP A 13 43.57 -27.26 36.30
CA ASP A 13 42.40 -26.46 36.64
C ASP A 13 42.23 -25.20 35.75
N GLU A 14 43.32 -24.57 35.30
CA GLU A 14 43.22 -23.42 34.38
C GLU A 14 42.78 -23.81 32.96
N GLU A 15 43.17 -24.99 32.48
CA GLU A 15 42.81 -25.47 31.13
C GLU A 15 41.33 -25.89 31.03
N ILE A 16 40.76 -26.44 32.10
CA ILE A 16 39.34 -26.81 32.16
C ILE A 16 38.45 -25.56 32.27
N MET A 17 38.90 -24.55 33.02
CA MET A 17 38.14 -23.32 33.26
C MET A 17 38.07 -22.40 32.03
N THR A 18 39.03 -22.46 31.11
CA THR A 18 38.99 -21.71 29.84
C THR A 18 38.07 -22.35 28.80
N LYS A 19 37.94 -23.69 28.79
CA LYS A 19 37.03 -24.42 27.90
C LYS A 19 35.55 -24.21 28.23
N MET A 20 35.19 -24.04 29.51
CA MET A 20 33.81 -23.76 29.91
C MET A 20 33.32 -22.35 29.51
N LYS A 21 34.23 -21.37 29.42
CA LYS A 21 33.88 -19.98 29.06
C LYS A 21 33.43 -19.84 27.61
N GLY A 22 33.99 -20.61 26.67
CA GLY A 22 33.64 -20.55 25.25
C GLY A 22 32.21 -21.02 24.95
N ASN A 23 31.76 -22.08 25.63
CA ASN A 23 30.43 -22.64 25.40
C ASN A 23 29.32 -21.74 25.98
N TYR A 24 29.58 -21.07 27.12
CA TYR A 24 28.65 -20.12 27.71
C TYR A 24 28.48 -18.85 26.85
N LEU A 25 29.57 -18.39 26.22
CA LEU A 25 29.52 -17.25 25.30
C LEU A 25 28.67 -17.55 24.07
N ASN A 26 28.83 -18.74 23.48
CA ASN A 26 28.03 -19.19 22.33
C ASN A 26 26.54 -19.34 22.70
N LEU A 27 26.24 -19.83 23.91
CA LEU A 27 24.86 -19.95 24.40
C LEU A 27 24.21 -18.57 24.62
N LEU A 28 24.96 -17.61 25.17
CA LEU A 28 24.51 -16.24 25.38
C LEU A 28 24.27 -15.51 24.05
N ILE A 29 25.19 -15.64 23.09
CA ILE A 29 25.06 -15.05 21.75
C ILE A 29 23.83 -15.62 21.04
N CYS A 30 23.60 -16.93 21.12
CA CYS A 30 22.43 -17.58 20.53
C CYS A 30 21.12 -17.07 21.16
N GLY A 31 21.07 -16.92 22.49
CA GLY A 31 19.92 -16.36 23.20
C GLY A 31 19.63 -14.90 22.80
N CYS A 32 20.67 -14.07 22.70
CA CYS A 32 20.55 -12.68 22.25
C CYS A 32 20.04 -12.57 20.81
N ILE A 33 20.52 -13.42 19.90
CA ILE A 33 20.05 -13.46 18.50
C ILE A 33 18.59 -13.91 18.43
N GLY A 34 18.20 -14.92 19.20
CA GLY A 34 16.80 -15.38 19.28
C GLY A 34 15.85 -14.29 19.80
N MET A 35 16.26 -13.57 20.85
CA MET A 35 15.53 -12.40 21.35
C MET A 35 15.46 -11.28 20.30
N LEU A 36 16.54 -11.02 19.56
CA LEU A 36 16.54 -9.98 18.52
C LEU A 36 15.58 -10.31 17.36
N ILE A 37 15.48 -11.59 16.99
CA ILE A 37 14.57 -12.06 15.93
C ILE A 37 13.11 -11.97 16.39
N LEU A 38 12.81 -12.28 17.65
CA LEU A 38 11.47 -12.08 18.24
C LEU A 38 11.12 -10.59 18.42
N LEU A 39 12.13 -9.72 18.54
CA LEU A 39 11.95 -8.28 18.71
C LEU A 39 11.77 -7.53 17.38
N VAL A 40 11.94 -8.17 16.22
CA VAL A 40 11.51 -7.55 14.96
C VAL A 40 9.99 -7.59 14.98
N PRO A 41 9.29 -6.47 15.23
CA PRO A 41 7.86 -6.49 15.01
C PRO A 41 7.73 -6.72 13.52
N THR A 42 7.09 -7.82 13.14
CA THR A 42 6.46 -7.95 11.84
C THR A 42 5.41 -6.85 11.79
N SER A 43 5.84 -5.62 11.49
CA SER A 43 4.99 -4.56 11.00
C SER A 43 4.51 -5.06 9.64
N LEU A 44 3.50 -5.94 9.69
CA LEU A 44 2.61 -6.20 8.59
C LEU A 44 2.04 -4.83 8.23
N VAL A 45 2.66 -4.21 7.24
CA VAL A 45 2.14 -3.03 6.58
C VAL A 45 0.84 -3.48 5.92
N LEU A 46 -0.25 -3.35 6.66
CA LEU A 46 -1.59 -3.40 6.10
C LEU A 46 -1.65 -2.25 5.11
N ALA A 47 -1.55 -2.58 3.83
CA ALA A 47 -1.75 -1.63 2.76
C ALA A 47 -3.19 -1.14 2.88
N GLU A 48 -3.36 0.01 3.53
CA GLU A 48 -4.64 0.65 3.74
C GLU A 48 -5.31 0.87 2.40
N THR A 49 -6.56 0.43 2.25
CA THR A 49 -7.24 0.41 0.95
C THR A 49 -8.30 1.49 0.87
N ILE A 50 -8.62 1.92 -0.35
CA ILE A 50 -9.76 2.83 -0.59
C ILE A 50 -11.10 2.25 -0.09
N ASP A 51 -11.17 0.94 0.16
CA ASP A 51 -12.37 0.27 0.64
C ASP A 51 -12.72 0.68 2.08
N ASP A 52 -11.76 1.24 2.83
CA ASP A 52 -11.94 1.67 4.22
C ASP A 52 -12.59 3.07 4.34
N ILE A 53 -12.73 3.80 3.24
CA ILE A 53 -13.38 5.12 3.22
C ILE A 53 -14.87 4.96 3.52
N ARG A 54 -15.37 5.65 4.56
CA ARG A 54 -16.80 5.71 4.86
C ARG A 54 -17.41 7.01 4.41
N VAL A 55 -18.43 6.95 3.57
CA VAL A 55 -19.15 8.15 3.13
C VAL A 55 -20.24 8.47 4.14
N LEU A 56 -20.15 9.63 4.79
CA LEU A 56 -21.08 10.05 5.84
C LEU A 56 -22.25 10.85 5.27
N LYS A 57 -21.95 11.78 4.36
CA LYS A 57 -22.96 12.67 3.77
C LYS A 57 -22.57 13.02 2.35
N ILE A 58 -23.55 13.02 1.45
CA ILE A 58 -23.38 13.41 0.06
C ILE A 58 -24.25 14.63 -0.20
N SER A 59 -23.65 15.70 -0.69
CA SER A 59 -24.31 16.90 -1.19
C SER A 59 -24.14 16.96 -2.70
N PRO A 60 -25.01 16.28 -3.48
CA PRO A 60 -24.87 16.21 -4.93
C PRO A 60 -25.02 17.59 -5.61
N GLN A 61 -25.79 18.50 -5.01
CA GLN A 61 -25.96 19.89 -5.49
C GLN A 61 -24.63 20.64 -5.54
N ASP A 62 -23.79 20.49 -4.51
CA ASP A 62 -22.49 21.17 -4.43
C ASP A 62 -21.35 20.34 -5.00
N GLN A 63 -21.65 19.12 -5.50
CA GLN A 63 -20.65 18.11 -5.86
C GLN A 63 -19.63 17.88 -4.73
N ARG A 64 -20.12 17.76 -3.49
CA ARG A 64 -19.31 17.52 -2.29
C ARG A 64 -19.76 16.29 -1.53
N ALA A 65 -18.83 15.65 -0.85
CA ALA A 65 -19.12 14.57 0.09
C ALA A 65 -18.28 14.72 1.35
N ALA A 66 -18.87 14.46 2.51
CA ALA A 66 -18.15 14.27 3.76
C ALA A 66 -17.78 12.78 3.85
N VAL A 67 -16.48 12.51 3.93
CA VAL A 67 -15.94 11.16 4.04
C VAL A 67 -15.13 11.04 5.32
N LYS A 68 -15.24 9.90 5.98
CA LYS A 68 -14.33 9.48 7.03
C LYS A 68 -13.26 8.61 6.41
N LEU A 69 -12.02 9.09 6.53
CA LEU A 69 -10.84 8.38 6.13
C LEU A 69 -10.55 7.27 7.15
N SER A 70 -9.66 6.37 6.77
CA SER A 70 -9.26 5.19 7.52
C SER A 70 -8.41 5.51 8.77
N ASP A 71 -7.69 6.64 8.75
CA ASP A 71 -7.07 7.26 9.92
C ASP A 71 -8.10 7.86 10.91
N GLY A 72 -9.39 7.85 10.54
CA GLY A 72 -10.48 8.42 11.31
C GLY A 72 -10.74 9.89 11.05
N GLU A 73 -9.92 10.56 10.23
CA GLU A 73 -10.08 11.97 9.87
C GLU A 73 -11.34 12.16 9.02
N MET A 74 -12.16 13.13 9.38
CA MET A 74 -13.34 13.50 8.59
C MET A 74 -13.01 14.66 7.68
N VAL A 75 -13.15 14.44 6.37
CA VAL A 75 -12.79 15.46 5.38
C VAL A 75 -13.91 15.64 4.35
N ILE A 76 -14.11 16.89 3.95
CA ILE A 76 -15.02 17.25 2.86
C ILE A 76 -14.24 17.22 1.55
N ILE A 77 -14.61 16.32 0.65
CA ILE A 77 -14.05 16.20 -0.68
C ILE A 77 -14.99 16.82 -1.73
N LYS A 78 -14.41 17.29 -2.83
CA LYS A 78 -15.14 17.76 -4.01
C LYS A 78 -14.71 16.97 -5.25
N VAL A 79 -15.47 17.09 -6.33
CA VAL A 79 -15.02 16.60 -7.63
C VAL A 79 -13.68 17.25 -8.00
N GLY A 80 -12.72 16.45 -8.45
CA GLY A 80 -11.35 16.87 -8.74
C GLY A 80 -10.38 16.79 -7.56
N SER A 81 -10.87 16.63 -6.32
CA SER A 81 -10.00 16.43 -5.16
C SER A 81 -9.11 15.20 -5.34
N VAL A 82 -7.86 15.33 -4.87
CA VAL A 82 -6.86 14.28 -4.95
C VAL A 82 -6.50 13.84 -3.54
N LEU A 83 -6.65 12.55 -3.29
CA LEU A 83 -6.25 11.87 -2.07
C LEU A 83 -4.98 11.06 -2.38
N ARG A 84 -4.04 11.00 -1.45
CA ARG A 84 -2.85 10.15 -1.55
C ARG A 84 -2.82 9.17 -0.41
N VAL A 85 -2.64 7.90 -0.72
CA VAL A 85 -2.34 6.88 0.27
C VAL A 85 -0.84 6.78 0.41
N ALA A 86 -0.34 7.17 1.58
CA ALA A 86 1.03 6.94 2.00
C ALA A 86 1.06 5.72 2.94
N GLY A 87 2.26 5.20 3.25
CA GLY A 87 2.41 4.14 4.27
C GLY A 87 1.82 4.51 5.65
N ASP A 88 1.65 5.80 5.93
CA ASP A 88 1.02 6.32 7.16
C ASP A 88 -0.47 6.70 6.97
N GLY A 89 -1.06 6.29 5.85
CA GLY A 89 -2.49 6.35 5.59
C GLY A 89 -2.95 7.27 4.45
N LEU A 90 -4.26 7.26 4.18
CA LEU A 90 -4.97 8.04 3.16
C LEU A 90 -5.17 9.48 3.61
N ARG A 91 -4.49 10.43 2.97
CA ARG A 91 -4.58 11.86 3.28
C ARG A 91 -5.08 12.67 2.10
N VAL A 92 -5.81 13.75 2.39
CA VAL A 92 -6.25 14.69 1.37
C VAL A 92 -5.10 15.61 0.99
N VAL A 93 -4.71 15.57 -0.28
CA VAL A 93 -3.75 16.54 -0.82
C VAL A 93 -4.53 17.79 -1.17
N SER A 94 -4.69 18.67 -0.19
CA SER A 94 -5.07 20.04 -0.48
C SER A 94 -3.97 20.68 -1.34
N GLU A 95 -4.37 21.48 -2.33
CA GLU A 95 -3.53 21.93 -3.45
C GLU A 95 -2.30 22.79 -3.09
N GLN A 96 -1.95 22.97 -1.81
CA GLN A 96 -1.07 24.06 -1.38
C GLN A 96 0.26 23.71 -0.71
N LYS A 97 0.66 22.44 -0.52
CA LYS A 97 2.00 22.16 0.05
C LYS A 97 2.89 21.26 -0.80
N LYS A 98 4.09 21.80 -1.02
CA LYS A 98 5.24 21.34 -1.80
C LYS A 98 5.45 19.82 -1.75
N LYS A 99 5.64 19.28 -2.95
CA LYS A 99 5.71 17.88 -3.38
C LYS A 99 6.80 17.06 -2.65
N LYS A 100 6.48 16.49 -1.48
CA LYS A 100 7.22 15.33 -0.96
C LYS A 100 6.78 14.10 -1.76
N ARG A 101 7.72 13.43 -2.44
CA ARG A 101 7.46 12.19 -3.18
C ARG A 101 7.32 11.06 -2.17
N VAL A 102 6.11 10.83 -1.69
CA VAL A 102 5.81 9.64 -0.91
C VAL A 102 5.47 8.52 -1.88
N ALA A 103 6.12 7.37 -1.74
CA ALA A 103 5.77 6.16 -2.47
C ALA A 103 4.36 5.75 -2.01
N GLY A 104 3.40 5.81 -2.93
CA GLY A 104 1.98 5.73 -2.60
C GLY A 104 1.14 5.89 -3.86
N TYR A 105 -0.12 5.47 -3.79
CA TYR A 105 -1.04 5.57 -4.92
C TYR A 105 -1.96 6.78 -4.78
N GLU A 106 -2.41 7.30 -5.93
CA GLU A 106 -3.21 8.52 -6.03
C GLU A 106 -4.67 8.16 -6.31
N VAL A 107 -5.58 8.70 -5.52
CA VAL A 107 -7.02 8.52 -5.67
C VAL A 107 -7.64 9.86 -6.04
N ARG A 108 -8.32 9.94 -7.18
CA ARG A 108 -9.00 11.16 -7.64
C ARG A 108 -10.50 11.01 -7.54
N VAL A 109 -11.17 12.05 -7.05
CA VAL A 109 -12.64 12.11 -7.07
C VAL A 109 -13.08 12.51 -8.46
N LYS A 110 -13.77 11.60 -9.16
CA LYS A 110 -14.19 11.80 -10.55
C LYS A 110 -15.61 12.34 -10.66
N ASP A 111 -16.52 11.83 -9.83
CA ASP A 111 -17.94 12.16 -9.88
C ASP A 111 -18.55 12.01 -8.48
N ILE A 112 -19.48 12.91 -8.14
CA ILE A 112 -20.27 12.87 -6.92
C ILE A 112 -21.73 13.07 -7.34
N ALA A 113 -22.55 12.06 -7.12
CA ALA A 113 -23.96 12.06 -7.47
C ALA A 113 -24.81 11.57 -6.29
N ALA A 114 -26.13 11.73 -6.38
CA ALA A 114 -27.03 11.27 -5.33
C ALA A 114 -26.83 9.77 -5.06
N GLY A 115 -26.46 9.44 -3.82
CA GLY A 115 -26.23 8.06 -3.38
C GLY A 115 -24.97 7.39 -3.90
N ARG A 116 -24.05 8.09 -4.59
CA ARG A 116 -22.77 7.50 -5.01
C ARG A 116 -21.61 8.50 -5.13
N VAL A 117 -20.41 8.01 -4.88
CA VAL A 117 -19.15 8.70 -5.13
C VAL A 117 -18.26 7.82 -6.00
N VAL A 118 -17.71 8.38 -7.07
CA VAL A 118 -16.82 7.69 -8.00
C VAL A 118 -15.41 8.18 -7.83
N PHE A 119 -14.52 7.24 -7.52
CA PHE A 119 -13.10 7.43 -7.39
C PHE A 119 -12.35 6.79 -8.56
N GLU A 120 -11.23 7.40 -8.94
CA GLU A 120 -10.28 6.88 -9.91
C GLU A 120 -8.94 6.67 -9.19
N GLU A 121 -8.57 5.41 -8.96
CA GLU A 121 -7.34 4.99 -8.30
C GLU A 121 -6.23 4.78 -9.34
N ARG A 122 -5.05 5.34 -9.09
CA ARG A 122 -3.83 5.13 -9.89
C ARG A 122 -2.69 4.66 -8.99
N LYS A 123 -2.32 3.38 -9.13
CA LYS A 123 -1.22 2.76 -8.39
C LYS A 123 0.14 3.28 -8.83
N ASP A 124 0.35 3.26 -10.14
CA ASP A 124 1.57 3.74 -10.78
C ASP A 124 1.27 4.67 -11.96
N ARG A 125 2.26 5.50 -12.30
CA ARG A 125 2.21 6.38 -13.48
C ARG A 125 1.97 5.63 -14.79
N LYS A 126 2.34 4.35 -14.84
CA LYS A 126 2.18 3.45 -15.99
C LYS A 126 0.94 2.54 -15.89
N SER A 127 0.31 2.45 -14.72
CA SER A 127 -0.86 1.60 -14.50
C SER A 127 -2.13 2.24 -15.08
N LEU A 128 -3.06 1.40 -15.56
CA LEU A 128 -4.37 1.89 -15.96
C LEU A 128 -5.15 2.31 -14.70
N PRO A 129 -5.86 3.46 -14.74
CA PRO A 129 -6.70 3.86 -13.62
C PRO A 129 -7.82 2.85 -13.38
N GLU A 130 -7.97 2.40 -12.14
CA GLU A 130 -9.10 1.60 -11.68
C GLU A 130 -10.21 2.52 -11.19
N ARG A 131 -11.47 2.22 -11.53
CA ARG A 131 -12.61 2.98 -11.02
C ARG A 131 -13.20 2.28 -9.81
N VAL A 132 -13.42 3.03 -8.74
CA VAL A 132 -14.08 2.54 -7.54
C VAL A 132 -15.34 3.36 -7.33
N VAL A 133 -16.49 2.70 -7.28
CA VAL A 133 -17.78 3.35 -7.06
C VAL A 133 -18.25 2.97 -5.67
N ILE A 134 -18.35 3.96 -4.79
CA ILE A 134 -18.93 3.79 -3.46
C ILE A 134 -20.39 4.21 -3.54
N ARG A 135 -21.31 3.27 -3.35
CA ARG A 135 -22.75 3.53 -3.29
C ARG A 135 -23.19 3.58 -1.83
N VAL A 136 -23.95 4.61 -1.49
CA VAL A 136 -24.56 4.78 -0.17
C VAL A 136 -26.05 4.58 -0.33
N ALA A 137 -26.57 3.48 0.21
CA ALA A 137 -28.00 3.25 0.27
C ALA A 137 -28.63 4.14 1.35
N GLY A 138 -29.90 4.53 1.17
CA GLY A 138 -30.65 5.33 2.14
C GLY A 138 -30.79 4.71 3.53
N SER A 139 -30.51 3.40 3.67
CA SER A 139 -30.44 2.67 4.94
C SER A 139 -29.09 2.80 5.68
N GLY A 140 -28.16 3.63 5.19
CA GLY A 140 -26.81 3.77 5.75
C GLY A 140 -25.85 2.64 5.37
N LYS A 141 -26.29 1.66 4.57
CA LYS A 141 -25.43 0.58 4.06
C LYS A 141 -24.57 1.09 2.90
N GLN A 142 -23.26 0.99 3.06
CA GLN A 142 -22.29 1.29 2.02
C GLN A 142 -21.94 0.03 1.22
N ARG A 143 -21.85 0.16 -0.11
CA ARG A 143 -21.34 -0.91 -1.00
C ARG A 143 -20.21 -0.33 -1.87
N VAL A 144 -19.12 -1.08 -1.99
CA VAL A 144 -17.97 -0.69 -2.82
C VAL A 144 -17.92 -1.58 -4.05
N GLU A 145 -17.93 -0.97 -5.23
CA GLU A 145 -17.85 -1.65 -6.53
C GLU A 145 -16.54 -1.26 -7.23
N ARG A 146 -15.66 -2.23 -7.48
CA ARG A 146 -14.41 -2.02 -8.22
C ARG A 146 -14.61 -2.39 -9.69
N LEU A 147 -14.46 -1.41 -10.56
CA LEU A 147 -14.53 -1.56 -12.02
C LEU A 147 -13.13 -1.42 -12.61
N LYS A 148 -12.52 -2.56 -12.95
CA LYS A 148 -11.29 -2.57 -13.74
C LYS A 148 -11.61 -2.20 -15.18
N LYS A 149 -10.91 -1.18 -15.72
CA LYS A 149 -10.90 -0.94 -17.15
C LYS A 149 -10.16 -2.08 -17.84
N VAL A 150 -10.89 -3.10 -18.26
CA VAL A 150 -10.40 -4.09 -19.22
C VAL A 150 -10.08 -3.32 -20.50
N LYS A 151 -8.86 -3.47 -21.04
CA LYS A 151 -8.52 -2.96 -22.37
C LYS A 151 -9.51 -3.58 -23.36
N LYS A 152 -10.56 -2.86 -23.73
CA LYS A 152 -11.32 -3.20 -24.93
C LYS A 152 -10.32 -3.05 -26.07
N LYS A 153 -9.88 -4.16 -26.67
CA LYS A 153 -9.35 -4.13 -28.03
C LYS A 153 -10.41 -3.39 -28.84
N GLN A 154 -10.14 -2.15 -29.24
CA GLN A 154 -10.96 -1.50 -30.25
C GLN A 154 -10.96 -2.46 -31.44
N PRO A 155 -12.12 -2.85 -32.00
CA PRO A 155 -12.13 -3.44 -33.32
C PRO A 155 -11.51 -2.37 -34.24
N THR A 156 -10.30 -2.63 -34.71
CA THR A 156 -9.69 -1.82 -35.76
C THR A 156 -10.66 -1.85 -36.93
N MET A 157 -11.27 -0.72 -37.25
CA MET A 157 -12.00 -0.54 -38.50
C MET A 157 -11.01 -0.85 -39.63
N GLN A 158 -11.16 -2.02 -40.25
CA GLN A 158 -10.49 -2.30 -41.51
C GLN A 158 -11.07 -1.32 -42.54
N SER A 159 -10.29 -0.31 -42.89
CA SER A 159 -10.56 0.52 -44.05
C SER A 159 -10.59 -0.38 -45.27
N VAL A 160 -11.79 -0.67 -45.78
CA VAL A 160 -11.98 -1.29 -47.09
C VAL A 160 -11.59 -0.24 -48.12
N ARG A 161 -10.34 -0.30 -48.59
CA ARG A 161 -9.83 0.53 -49.68
C ARG A 161 -10.49 0.08 -50.99
N GLN A 162 -11.62 0.70 -51.34
CA GLN A 162 -12.22 0.54 -52.66
C GLN A 162 -11.24 1.06 -53.73
N LYS A 163 -10.62 0.13 -54.48
CA LYS A 163 -9.89 0.45 -55.70
C LYS A 163 -10.90 0.68 -56.82
N ASN A 164 -11.20 1.94 -57.12
CA ASN A 164 -11.84 2.31 -58.38
C ASN A 164 -10.83 2.14 -59.52
N THR A 165 -10.96 1.07 -60.30
CA THR A 165 -10.30 0.92 -61.59
C THR A 165 -11.20 1.52 -62.67
N ASN A 166 -11.05 2.82 -62.93
CA ASN A 166 -11.58 3.44 -64.14
C ASN A 166 -10.63 3.11 -65.31
N THR A 167 -10.96 2.06 -66.05
CA THR A 167 -10.25 1.70 -67.28
C THR A 167 -10.83 2.50 -68.44
N LYS A 168 -10.07 3.51 -68.86
CA LYS A 168 -10.26 4.28 -70.09
C LYS A 168 -9.85 3.41 -71.29
N LYS A 169 -10.75 3.11 -72.21
CA LYS A 169 -10.49 2.76 -73.63
C LYS A 169 -11.51 3.56 -74.43
N LYS A 170 -11.13 4.66 -75.09
CA LYS A 170 -10.51 4.76 -76.42
C LYS A 170 -11.25 3.93 -77.46
#